data_AF-A0A969XZ71-F1
#
_entry.id   AF-A0A969XZ71-F1
#
_cell.length_a   1.000
_cell.length_b   1.000
_cell.length_c   1.000
_cell.angle_alpha   90.00
_cell.angle_beta   90.00
_cell.angle_gamma   90.00
#
_symmetry.space_group_name_H-M   'P 1'
#
loop_
_entity.id
_entity.type
_entity.pdbx_description
1 polymer ?
#
loop_
_entity_poly.entity_id
_entity_poly.type
_entity_poly.pdbx_seq_one_letter_code
_entity_poly.pdbx_strand_id
1 'polypeptide(L)'
;MSLVARLVQLHQGFNALNIRTVCLYLQKSPGTPGITRGIDGADYRVLADGSEIARGRTGSNGRIDVRLRPGVTTTVEVLGSVYEVTRDAAALAAVNTTEGRKERLRCLGYQIGHGGANGDGVDNNAQVFEYERSVLDFQAEHGVTLDADETTLDGDLESDVGD
;
A
#
# COMPACT_ATOMS: atom_id res chain seq x y z
N MET A 1 28.57 -2.64 8.53
CA MET A 1 28.20 -3.39 7.31
C MET A 1 27.22 -4.47 7.74
N SER A 2 25.91 -4.27 7.51
CA SER A 2 24.90 -5.30 7.80
C SER A 2 24.54 -6.00 6.49
N LEU A 3 24.77 -7.32 6.45
CA LEU A 3 24.33 -8.20 5.37
C LEU A 3 22.85 -8.52 5.62
N VAL A 4 21.97 -7.92 4.82
CA VAL A 4 20.54 -8.29 4.83
C VAL A 4 20.40 -9.68 4.23
N ALA A 5 20.14 -10.67 5.06
CA ALA A 5 19.72 -11.99 4.61
C ALA A 5 18.27 -11.88 4.10
N ARG A 6 18.08 -11.85 2.78
CA ARG A 6 16.76 -12.09 2.18
C ARG A 6 16.40 -13.55 2.42
N LEU A 7 15.50 -13.81 3.38
CA LEU A 7 14.98 -15.15 3.66
C LEU A 7 14.19 -15.67 2.45
N VAL A 8 14.48 -16.92 2.07
CA VAL A 8 13.88 -17.62 0.92
C VAL A 8 12.41 -17.92 1.21
N GLN A 9 11.59 -17.93 0.15
CA GLN A 9 10.11 -18.06 0.07
C GLN A 9 9.44 -19.16 0.93
N LEU A 10 10.19 -20.02 1.64
CA LEU A 10 9.70 -21.16 2.41
C LEU A 10 9.95 -21.04 3.94
N HIS A 11 10.44 -19.90 4.44
CA HIS A 11 10.63 -19.69 5.88
C HIS A 11 9.33 -19.20 6.55
N GLN A 12 9.06 -19.66 7.79
CA GLN A 12 7.81 -19.34 8.52
C GLN A 12 7.66 -17.87 8.93
N GLY A 13 8.75 -17.10 8.90
CA GLY A 13 8.73 -15.63 8.97
C GLY A 13 9.28 -15.05 7.67
N PHE A 14 8.42 -14.80 6.69
CA PHE A 14 8.75 -14.04 5.49
C PHE A 14 7.94 -12.74 5.48
N ASN A 15 8.62 -11.61 5.27
CA ASN A 15 7.95 -10.33 5.11
C ASN A 15 7.35 -10.28 3.70
N ALA A 16 6.02 -10.29 3.61
CA ALA A 16 5.30 -10.11 2.36
C ALA A 16 5.06 -8.63 2.12
N LEU A 17 5.66 -8.06 1.07
CA LEU A 17 5.27 -6.72 0.61
C LEU A 17 3.84 -6.76 0.08
N ASN A 18 2.91 -6.13 0.79
CA ASN A 18 1.51 -6.01 0.39
C ASN A 18 1.34 -4.94 -0.71
N ILE A 19 1.79 -5.26 -1.92
CA ILE A 19 1.68 -4.36 -3.06
C ILE A 19 0.27 -4.44 -3.64
N ARG A 20 -0.48 -3.33 -3.52
CA ARG A 20 -1.82 -3.23 -4.08
C ARG A 20 -1.76 -3.02 -5.57
N THR A 21 -2.71 -3.61 -6.31
CA THR A 21 -2.84 -3.44 -7.76
C THR A 21 -4.18 -2.80 -8.08
N VAL A 22 -4.16 -1.69 -8.81
CA VAL A 22 -5.36 -1.01 -9.35
C VAL A 22 -5.48 -1.34 -10.83
N CYS A 23 -6.71 -1.57 -11.29
CA CYS A 23 -7.01 -1.80 -12.70
C CYS A 23 -7.48 -0.49 -13.33
N LEU A 24 -6.71 0.03 -14.29
CA LEU A 24 -7.15 1.13 -15.15
C LEU A 24 -7.73 0.57 -16.45
N TYR A 25 -8.78 1.20 -16.95
CA TYR A 25 -9.42 0.81 -18.22
C TYR A 25 -9.45 2.00 -19.17
N LEU A 26 -8.74 1.87 -20.29
CA LEU A 26 -8.79 2.81 -21.39
C LEU A 26 -9.95 2.46 -22.32
N GLN A 27 -10.88 3.39 -22.49
CA GLN A 27 -12.13 3.17 -23.23
C GLN A 27 -12.38 4.24 -24.28
N LYS A 28 -13.00 3.83 -25.39
CA LYS A 28 -13.45 4.74 -26.47
C LYS A 28 -14.70 5.54 -26.08
N SER A 29 -15.47 5.05 -25.13
CA SER A 29 -16.68 5.70 -24.62
C SER A 29 -16.89 5.36 -23.14
N PRO A 30 -17.46 6.29 -22.35
CA PRO A 30 -17.71 6.07 -20.92
C PRO A 30 -18.73 4.95 -20.70
N GLY A 31 -18.57 4.19 -19.61
CA GLY A 31 -19.49 3.13 -19.19
C GLY A 31 -18.78 1.90 -18.60
N THR A 32 -19.43 0.74 -18.66
CA THR A 32 -18.92 -0.51 -18.08
C THR A 32 -17.66 -1.03 -18.81
N PRO A 33 -16.63 -1.49 -18.07
CA PRO A 33 -15.47 -2.21 -18.62
C PRO A 33 -15.87 -3.37 -19.55
N GLY A 34 -15.16 -3.54 -20.67
CA GLY A 34 -15.45 -4.62 -21.61
C GLY A 34 -14.66 -4.57 -22.92
N ILE A 35 -14.52 -5.72 -23.56
CA ILE A 35 -13.74 -5.96 -24.79
C ILE A 35 -14.21 -5.10 -25.98
N THR A 36 -15.50 -4.79 -26.05
CA THR A 36 -16.06 -4.03 -27.19
C THR A 36 -15.72 -2.55 -27.14
N ARG A 37 -15.28 -2.04 -25.98
CA ARG A 37 -15.07 -0.60 -25.73
C ARG A 37 -13.63 -0.25 -25.38
N GLY A 38 -12.80 -1.25 -25.12
CA GLY A 38 -11.40 -1.05 -24.81
C GLY A 38 -10.62 -0.41 -25.95
N ILE A 39 -9.65 0.42 -25.59
CA ILE A 39 -8.63 0.90 -26.52
C ILE A 39 -7.56 -0.20 -26.60
N ASP A 40 -7.55 -0.92 -27.72
CA ASP A 40 -6.54 -1.92 -28.04
C ASP A 40 -5.27 -1.24 -28.58
N GLY A 41 -4.11 -1.79 -28.24
CA GLY A 41 -2.85 -1.38 -28.84
C GLY A 41 -2.24 -0.07 -28.32
N ALA A 42 -2.72 0.49 -27.21
CA ALA A 42 -2.13 1.70 -26.62
C ALA A 42 -0.86 1.35 -25.84
N ASP A 43 0.25 1.99 -26.20
CA ASP A 43 1.51 1.87 -25.47
C ASP A 43 1.43 2.67 -24.16
N TYR A 44 1.85 2.04 -23.05
CA TYR A 44 1.84 2.65 -21.73
C TYR A 44 3.13 2.39 -20.95
N ARG A 45 3.42 3.31 -20.02
CA ARG A 45 4.46 3.19 -18.99
C ARG A 45 3.87 3.51 -17.63
N VAL A 46 4.34 2.80 -16.61
CA VAL A 46 4.00 3.06 -15.21
C VAL A 46 5.29 3.45 -14.51
N LEU A 47 5.30 4.62 -13.90
CA LEU A 47 6.43 5.12 -13.13
C LEU A 47 6.03 5.23 -11.66
N ALA A 48 6.91 4.83 -10.75
CA ALA A 48 6.81 5.13 -9.33
C ALA A 48 8.04 5.92 -8.93
N ASP A 49 7.84 7.12 -8.38
CA ASP A 49 8.93 8.04 -8.02
C ASP A 49 9.94 8.25 -9.17
N GLY A 50 9.40 8.53 -10.37
CA GLY A 50 10.20 8.73 -11.59
C GLY A 50 10.86 7.48 -12.18
N SER A 51 10.77 6.31 -11.51
CA SER A 51 11.34 5.05 -12.00
C SER A 51 10.29 4.20 -12.72
N GLU A 52 10.58 3.75 -13.94
CA GLU A 52 9.69 2.82 -14.67
C GLU A 52 9.59 1.48 -13.93
N ILE A 53 8.38 1.13 -13.49
CA ILE A 53 8.08 -0.13 -12.80
C ILE A 53 7.33 -1.13 -13.68
N ALA A 54 6.70 -0.66 -14.75
CA ALA A 54 6.04 -1.49 -15.75
C ALA A 54 5.92 -0.75 -17.08
N ARG A 55 5.88 -1.51 -18.17
CA ARG A 55 5.56 -1.02 -19.50
C ARG A 55 4.80 -2.08 -20.26
N GLY A 56 3.98 -1.66 -21.22
CA GLY A 56 3.28 -2.61 -22.05
C GLY A 56 2.41 -1.96 -23.10
N ARG A 57 1.55 -2.79 -23.68
CA ARG A 57 0.54 -2.39 -24.64
C ARG A 57 -0.80 -2.96 -24.19
N THR A 58 -1.86 -2.16 -24.24
CA THR A 58 -3.20 -2.63 -23.87
C THR A 58 -3.71 -3.68 -24.84
N GLY A 59 -4.45 -4.67 -24.33
CA GLY A 59 -5.23 -5.59 -25.15
C GLY A 59 -6.62 -5.02 -25.47
N SER A 60 -7.46 -5.85 -26.09
CA SER A 60 -8.80 -5.45 -26.57
C SER A 60 -9.74 -4.92 -25.48
N ASN A 61 -9.50 -5.23 -24.20
CA ASN A 61 -10.27 -4.71 -23.07
C ASN A 61 -9.76 -3.37 -22.53
N GLY A 62 -8.65 -2.83 -23.05
CA GLY A 62 -8.05 -1.57 -22.60
C GLY A 62 -7.47 -1.61 -21.19
N ARG A 63 -7.26 -2.79 -20.59
CA ARG A 63 -6.84 -2.92 -19.18
C ARG A 63 -5.34 -2.66 -19.00
N ILE A 64 -5.01 -1.94 -17.94
CA ILE A 64 -3.66 -1.76 -17.41
C ILE A 64 -3.68 -2.11 -15.92
N ASP A 65 -2.80 -3.02 -15.50
CA ASP A 65 -2.62 -3.37 -14.09
C ASP A 65 -1.50 -2.51 -13.49
N VAL A 66 -1.86 -1.61 -12.58
CA VAL A 66 -0.96 -0.63 -11.96
C VAL A 66 -0.66 -1.07 -10.53
N ARG A 67 0.60 -1.37 -10.25
CA ARG A 67 1.06 -1.67 -8.89
C ARG A 67 1.34 -0.36 -8.15
N LEU A 68 0.59 -0.10 -7.08
CA LEU A 68 0.81 1.04 -6.22
C LEU A 68 1.79 0.64 -5.11
N ARG A 69 2.94 1.30 -5.09
CA ARG A 69 3.89 1.20 -3.99
C ARG A 69 3.44 2.17 -2.87
N PRO A 70 3.44 1.76 -1.59
CA PRO A 70 3.15 2.67 -0.49
C PRO A 70 4.11 3.88 -0.48
N GLY A 71 3.60 5.04 -0.06
CA GLY A 71 4.41 6.24 0.17
C GLY A 71 5.02 6.91 -1.07
N VAL A 72 4.72 6.46 -2.29
CA VAL A 72 5.26 7.06 -3.51
C VAL A 72 4.19 7.34 -4.56
N THR A 73 4.32 8.46 -5.24
CA THR A 73 3.45 8.83 -6.36
C THR A 73 3.66 7.85 -7.51
N THR A 74 2.57 7.22 -7.94
CA THR A 74 2.55 6.36 -9.13
C THR A 74 1.89 7.12 -10.28
N THR A 75 2.55 7.18 -11.43
CA THR A 75 2.02 7.80 -12.64
C THR A 75 1.92 6.78 -13.77
N VAL A 76 0.94 7.00 -14.64
CA VAL A 76 0.73 6.21 -15.87
C VAL A 76 0.80 7.15 -17.06
N GLU A 77 1.77 6.90 -17.93
CA GLU A 77 1.91 7.58 -19.23
C GLU A 77 1.25 6.73 -20.30
N VAL A 78 0.27 7.28 -21.01
CA VAL A 78 -0.42 6.58 -22.10
C VAL A 78 -1.08 7.57 -23.05
N LEU A 79 -1.00 7.29 -24.37
CA LEU A 79 -1.58 8.15 -25.43
C LEU A 79 -1.09 9.62 -25.38
N GLY A 80 0.12 9.86 -24.87
CA GLY A 80 0.69 11.22 -24.72
C GLY A 80 0.19 11.98 -23.49
N SER A 81 -0.64 11.36 -22.66
CA SER A 81 -1.11 11.91 -21.38
C SER A 81 -0.38 11.28 -20.21
N VAL A 82 -0.28 12.02 -19.10
CA VAL A 82 0.25 11.54 -17.82
C VAL A 82 -0.87 11.61 -16.79
N TYR A 83 -1.15 10.49 -16.15
CA TYR A 83 -2.15 10.38 -15.09
C TYR A 83 -1.46 10.05 -13.78
N GLU A 84 -1.73 10.84 -12.74
CA GLU A 84 -1.44 10.41 -11.38
C GLU A 84 -2.46 9.36 -10.96
N VAL A 85 -1.98 8.24 -10.41
CA VAL A 85 -2.81 7.13 -9.96
C VAL A 85 -2.64 6.99 -8.47
N THR A 86 -3.58 7.58 -7.75
CA THR A 86 -3.78 7.29 -6.35
C THR A 86 -4.94 6.30 -6.22
N ARG A 87 -4.95 5.56 -5.12
CA ARG A 87 -6.20 5.03 -4.63
C ARG A 87 -6.82 6.15 -3.81
N ASP A 88 -8.11 6.42 -3.99
CA ASP A 88 -8.91 7.01 -2.91
C ASP A 88 -8.94 5.96 -1.78
N ALA A 89 -7.86 5.88 -1.01
CA ALA A 89 -7.99 5.50 0.38
C ALA A 89 -8.74 6.69 1.00
N ALA A 90 -9.75 6.42 1.83
CA ALA A 90 -10.16 7.45 2.77
C ALA A 90 -8.89 8.01 3.42
N ALA A 91 -8.82 9.33 3.58
CA ALA A 91 -7.69 9.95 4.28
C ALA A 91 -7.44 9.14 5.56
N LEU A 92 -6.19 8.76 5.79
CA LEU A 92 -5.85 8.03 7.00
C LEU A 92 -6.34 8.85 8.20
N ALA A 93 -6.87 8.18 9.21
CA ALA A 93 -7.16 8.84 10.47
C ALA A 93 -5.87 9.52 10.97
N ALA A 94 -6.01 10.64 11.68
CA ALA A 94 -4.86 11.42 12.15
C ALA A 94 -3.88 10.52 12.92
N VAL A 95 -2.57 10.66 12.67
CA VAL A 95 -1.54 9.76 13.22
C VAL A 95 -1.61 9.66 14.74
N ASN A 96 -2.02 10.75 15.41
CA ASN A 96 -2.10 10.82 16.86
C ASN A 96 -3.31 10.09 17.46
N THR A 97 -4.14 9.46 16.62
CA THR A 97 -5.25 8.61 17.02
C THR A 97 -4.85 7.14 16.92
N THR A 98 -5.35 6.30 17.83
CA THR A 98 -5.12 4.84 17.78
C THR A 98 -5.53 4.24 16.44
N GLU A 99 -6.62 4.72 15.84
CA GLU A 99 -7.07 4.29 14.50
C GLU A 99 -6.02 4.64 13.44
N GLY A 100 -5.52 5.88 13.42
CA GLY A 100 -4.49 6.32 12.48
C GLY A 100 -3.17 5.57 12.61
N ARG A 101 -2.77 5.21 13.83
CA ARG A 101 -1.59 4.35 14.09
C ARG A 101 -1.80 2.95 13.54
N LYS A 102 -2.97 2.35 13.81
CA LYS A 102 -3.35 1.02 13.31
C LYS A 102 -3.36 0.97 11.79
N GLU A 103 -3.93 1.97 11.12
CA GLU A 103 -3.93 2.03 9.66
C GLU A 103 -2.52 2.08 9.09
N ARG A 104 -1.63 2.91 9.67
CA ARG A 104 -0.24 3.05 9.21
C ARG A 104 0.57 1.78 9.48
N LEU A 105 0.49 1.19 10.67
CA LEU A 105 1.10 -0.11 10.97
C LEU A 105 0.61 -1.20 10.00
N ARG A 106 -0.68 -1.20 9.64
CA ARG A 106 -1.23 -2.14 8.66
C ARG A 106 -0.70 -1.88 7.23
N CYS A 107 -0.49 -0.63 6.85
CA CYS A 107 0.15 -0.26 5.57
C CYS A 107 1.60 -0.78 5.49
N LEU A 108 2.32 -0.75 6.62
CA LEU A 108 3.67 -1.27 6.75
C LEU A 108 3.71 -2.81 6.86
N GLY A 109 2.56 -3.44 7.05
CA GLY A 109 2.40 -4.90 7.04
C GLY A 109 2.43 -5.56 8.42
N TYR A 110 2.39 -4.79 9.51
CA TYR A 110 2.25 -5.34 10.85
C TYR A 110 0.86 -5.95 11.05
N GLN A 111 0.81 -7.05 11.80
CA GLN A 111 -0.43 -7.77 12.09
C GLN A 111 -1.09 -7.21 13.35
N ILE A 112 -2.03 -6.29 13.16
CA ILE A 112 -2.78 -5.62 14.24
C ILE A 112 -4.03 -6.40 14.71
N GLY A 113 -4.23 -7.60 14.17
CA GLY A 113 -5.40 -8.45 14.43
C GLY A 113 -6.49 -8.34 13.35
N HIS A 114 -7.59 -9.03 13.58
CA HIS A 114 -8.71 -9.19 12.62
C HIS A 114 -10.09 -8.86 13.21
N GLY A 115 -10.13 -8.11 14.32
CA GLY A 115 -11.37 -7.66 14.94
C GLY A 115 -12.02 -6.50 14.19
N GLY A 116 -13.16 -6.01 14.71
CA GLY A 116 -13.90 -4.88 14.14
C GLY A 116 -14.85 -5.27 13.00
N ALA A 117 -15.62 -4.31 12.49
CA ALA A 117 -16.64 -4.51 11.47
C ALA A 117 -16.03 -4.87 10.10
N ASN A 118 -14.82 -4.36 9.82
CA ASN A 118 -14.10 -4.64 8.58
C ASN A 118 -13.22 -5.91 8.67
N GLY A 119 -13.07 -6.49 9.86
CA GLY A 119 -12.22 -7.66 10.10
C GLY A 119 -10.72 -7.38 9.88
N ASP A 120 -10.32 -6.11 9.97
CA ASP A 120 -8.96 -5.63 9.70
C ASP A 120 -8.22 -5.12 10.94
N GLY A 121 -8.87 -5.17 12.10
CA GLY A 121 -8.27 -4.76 13.37
C GLY A 121 -8.17 -3.24 13.59
N VAL A 122 -8.46 -2.41 12.58
CA VAL A 122 -8.36 -0.95 12.66
C VAL A 122 -9.45 -0.39 13.57
N ASP A 123 -10.70 -0.74 13.27
CA ASP A 123 -11.91 -0.31 13.99
C ASP A 123 -12.22 -1.16 15.23
N ASN A 124 -11.27 -2.01 15.65
CA ASN A 124 -11.39 -2.78 16.87
C ASN A 124 -11.02 -1.92 18.09
N ASN A 125 -12.02 -1.50 18.86
CA ASN A 125 -11.83 -0.69 20.07
C ASN A 125 -11.25 -1.47 21.27
N ALA A 126 -11.12 -2.80 21.18
CA ALA A 126 -10.42 -3.57 22.20
C ALA A 126 -8.90 -3.48 21.95
N GLN A 127 -8.14 -3.20 23.01
CA GLN A 127 -6.71 -3.51 23.02
C GLN A 127 -6.57 -5.03 22.86
N VAL A 128 -5.98 -5.44 21.75
CA VAL A 128 -5.74 -6.83 21.42
C VAL A 128 -4.24 -7.08 21.41
N PHE A 129 -3.84 -8.25 21.89
CA PHE A 129 -2.43 -8.64 22.03
C PHE A 129 -1.63 -8.47 20.73
N GLU A 130 -2.26 -8.71 19.59
CA GLU A 130 -1.68 -8.54 18.26
C GLU A 130 -1.27 -7.09 17.97
N TYR A 131 -2.06 -6.13 18.45
CA TYR A 131 -1.77 -4.72 18.29
C TYR A 131 -0.60 -4.28 19.17
N GLU A 132 -0.60 -4.62 20.47
CA GLU A 132 0.53 -4.33 21.37
C GLU A 132 1.84 -4.95 20.86
N ARG A 133 1.77 -6.18 20.34
CA ARG A 133 2.91 -6.83 19.70
C ARG A 133 3.41 -6.06 18.48
N SER A 134 2.50 -5.55 17.64
CA SER A 134 2.86 -4.75 16.46
C SER A 134 3.57 -3.46 16.84
N VAL A 135 3.16 -2.82 17.94
CA VAL A 135 3.86 -1.64 18.49
C VAL A 135 5.28 -2.00 18.92
N LEU A 136 5.44 -3.09 19.68
CA LEU A 136 6.76 -3.56 20.13
C LEU A 136 7.68 -3.95 18.95
N ASP A 137 7.14 -4.62 17.93
CA ASP A 137 7.88 -5.00 16.74
C ASP A 137 8.35 -3.75 15.98
N PHE A 138 7.49 -2.72 15.82
CA PHE A 138 7.87 -1.44 15.21
C PHE A 138 8.94 -0.71 16.03
N GLN A 139 8.76 -0.62 17.35
CA GLN A 139 9.72 0.03 18.25
C GLN A 139 11.10 -0.64 18.18
N ALA A 140 11.13 -1.97 18.08
CA ALA A 140 12.36 -2.74 17.92
C ALA A 140 13.08 -2.44 16.60
N GLU A 141 12.32 -2.28 15.50
CA GLU A 141 12.88 -1.96 14.19
C GLU A 141 13.45 -0.53 14.13
N HIS A 142 12.83 0.42 14.83
CA HIS A 142 13.27 1.82 14.88
C HIS A 142 14.32 2.09 15.95
N GLY A 143 14.64 1.10 16.79
CA GLY A 143 15.63 1.25 17.85
C GLY A 143 15.20 2.22 18.95
N VAL A 144 13.88 2.39 19.15
CA VAL A 144 13.30 3.21 20.22
C VAL A 144 13.00 2.35 21.46
N THR A 145 12.51 2.97 22.53
CA THR A 145 12.20 2.25 23.77
C THR A 145 11.11 1.19 23.53
N LEU A 146 11.33 -0.03 24.04
CA LEU A 146 10.38 -1.14 23.95
C LEU A 146 9.45 -1.14 25.15
N ASP A 147 8.38 -0.36 25.07
CA ASP A 147 7.40 -0.18 26.16
C ASP A 147 5.95 -0.43 25.73
N ALA A 148 5.73 -0.74 24.45
CA ALA A 148 4.40 -0.89 23.84
C ALA A 148 3.54 0.39 23.91
N ASP A 149 4.14 1.55 24.19
CA ASP A 149 3.46 2.84 24.12
C ASP A 149 3.34 3.29 22.66
N GLU A 150 2.13 3.22 22.12
CA GLU A 150 1.83 3.60 20.75
C GLU A 150 2.10 5.09 20.45
N THR A 151 2.11 5.95 21.47
CA THR A 151 2.26 7.39 21.26
C THR A 151 3.68 7.78 20.87
N THR A 152 4.66 6.91 21.12
CA THR A 152 6.05 7.13 20.69
C THR A 152 6.25 6.90 19.19
N LEU A 153 5.25 6.35 18.49
CA LEU A 153 5.34 5.97 17.08
C LEU A 153 5.08 7.13 16.12
N ASP A 154 4.41 8.20 16.57
CA ASP A 154 3.75 9.18 15.70
C ASP A 154 4.70 9.79 14.65
N GLY A 155 5.89 10.22 15.07
CA GLY A 155 6.87 10.84 14.18
C GLY A 155 7.44 9.88 13.13
N ASP A 156 7.70 8.63 13.51
CA ASP A 156 8.24 7.61 12.61
C ASP A 156 7.16 7.09 11.65
N LEU A 157 5.91 6.94 12.12
CA LEU A 157 4.77 6.55 11.29
C LEU A 157 4.40 7.64 10.26
N GLU A 158 4.50 8.92 10.63
CA GLU A 158 4.35 10.03 9.69
C GLU A 158 5.44 9.99 8.60
N SER A 159 6.71 9.73 8.96
CA SER A 159 7.78 9.66 7.97
C SER A 159 7.68 8.45 7.04
N ASP A 160 7.19 7.32 7.54
CA ASP A 160 7.19 6.05 6.81
C ASP A 160 5.97 5.85 5.90
N VAL A 161 4.82 6.45 6.26
CA VAL A 161 3.55 6.27 5.53
C VAL A 161 2.97 7.59 5.00
N GLY A 162 3.28 8.72 5.63
CA GLY A 162 2.68 10.02 5.32
C GLY A 162 1.25 10.18 5.83
N ASP A 163 0.65 11.33 5.50
CA ASP A 163 -0.79 11.62 5.61
C ASP A 163 -1.53 11.34 4.29
#